data_AF-A0AAW4H793-F1
#
_entry.id   AF-A0AAW4H793-F1
#
_cell.length_a   1.000
_cell.length_b   1.000
_cell.length_c   1.000
_cell.angle_alpha   90.00
_cell.angle_beta   90.00
_cell.angle_gamma   90.00
#
_symmetry.space_group_name_H-M   'P 1'
#
loop_
_entity.id
_entity.type
_entity.pdbx_description
1 polymer ?
#
loop_
_entity_poly.entity_id
_entity_poly.type
_entity_poly.pdbx_seq_one_letter_code
_entity_poly.pdbx_strand_id
1 'polypeptide(L)' 'MLVMLLVSTLLMVVGCSTVRNPSPTWPTNLNVIELKDGGICLDKASAEKLAEFKADLEAI' A
#
# COMPACT_ATOMS: atom_id res chain seq x y z
N MET A 1 15.19 2.50 -35.66
CA MET A 1 14.38 1.59 -34.81
C MET A 1 14.91 1.43 -33.39
N LEU A 2 16.23 1.31 -33.18
CA LEU A 2 16.82 1.17 -31.84
C LEU A 2 16.48 2.34 -30.88
N VAL A 3 16.46 3.57 -31.40
CA VAL A 3 16.21 4.80 -30.61
C VAL A 3 14.78 4.89 -30.09
N MET A 4 13.77 4.46 -30.87
CA MET A 4 12.37 4.45 -30.42
C MET A 4 12.13 3.42 -29.31
N LEU A 5 12.78 2.25 -29.39
CA LEU A 5 12.72 1.22 -28.36
C LEU A 5 13.31 1.69 -27.02
N LEU A 6 14.40 2.46 -27.06
CA LEU A 6 15.03 3.05 -25.87
C LEU A 6 14.13 4.07 -25.16
N VAL A 7 13.36 4.88 -25.90
CA VAL A 7 12.43 5.86 -25.31
C VAL A 7 11.25 5.16 -24.64
N SER A 8 10.74 4.08 -25.21
CA SER A 8 9.62 3.32 -24.64
C SER A 8 9.97 2.65 -23.29
N THR A 9 11.22 2.23 -23.09
CA THR A 9 11.66 1.65 -21.82
C THR A 9 11.89 2.67 -20.71
N LEU A 10 12.19 3.93 -21.05
CA LEU A 10 12.39 5.01 -20.06
C LEU A 10 11.08 5.48 -19.41
N LEU A 11 9.95 5.36 -20.11
CA LEU A 11 8.63 5.79 -19.62
C LEU A 11 7.99 4.85 -18.58
N MET A 12 8.54 3.65 -18.37
CA MET A 12 8.00 2.68 -17.39
C MET A 12 8.57 2.81 -15.99
N VAL A 13 9.52 3.73 -15.76
CA VAL A 13 10.19 3.91 -14.45
C VAL A 13 9.64 5.09 -13.64
N VAL A 14 8.47 5.63 -14.03
CA VAL A 14 7.66 6.42 -13.09
C VAL A 14 6.96 5.43 -12.15
N GLY A 15 7.76 4.68 -11.39
CA GLY A 15 7.29 3.90 -10.28
C GLY A 15 6.49 4.81 -9.37
N CYS A 16 5.35 4.32 -8.89
CA CYS A 16 4.58 4.90 -7.79
C CYS A 16 5.41 4.93 -6.50
N SER A 17 6.54 5.65 -6.48
CA SER A 17 7.18 6.13 -5.27
C SER A 17 6.68 7.55 -4.99
N THR A 18 5.37 7.77 -5.12
CA THR A 18 4.77 8.81 -4.29
C THR A 18 5.02 8.34 -2.88
N VAL A 19 5.92 9.03 -2.16
CA VAL A 19 5.93 9.01 -0.71
C VAL A 19 4.51 9.40 -0.32
N ARG A 20 3.67 8.40 -0.12
CA ARG A 20 2.31 8.56 0.36
C ARG A 20 2.54 9.20 1.71
N ASN A 21 2.29 10.50 1.81
CA ASN A 21 2.05 11.10 3.12
C ASN A 21 0.98 10.20 3.73
N PRO A 22 1.30 9.43 4.79
CA PRO A 22 0.29 8.61 5.43
C PRO A 22 -0.86 9.56 5.73
N SER A 23 -2.08 9.18 5.35
CA SER A 23 -3.25 9.98 5.69
C SER A 23 -3.11 10.32 7.17
N PRO A 24 -3.28 11.58 7.60
CA PRO A 24 -3.19 11.91 9.03
C PRO A 24 -4.19 11.11 9.87
N THR A 25 -5.19 10.49 9.23
CA THR A 25 -6.18 9.59 9.81
C THR A 25 -5.85 8.10 9.69
N TRP A 26 -4.72 7.71 9.08
CA TRP A 26 -4.37 6.30 8.96
C TRP A 26 -4.27 5.66 10.34
N PRO A 27 -4.88 4.48 10.58
CA PRO A 27 -4.84 3.85 11.88
C PRO A 27 -3.39 3.54 12.27
N THR A 28 -2.90 4.23 13.29
CA THR A 28 -1.63 3.91 13.95
C THR A 28 -1.84 2.74 14.92
N ASN A 29 -0.76 2.01 15.21
CA ASN A 29 -0.74 0.83 16.09
C ASN A 29 -1.50 -0.40 15.55
N LEU A 30 -1.37 -0.69 14.25
CA LEU A 30 -1.77 -1.99 13.71
C LEU A 30 -0.71 -3.03 14.10
N ASN A 31 -1.13 -4.11 14.74
CA ASN A 31 -0.26 -5.20 15.10
C ASN A 31 -0.18 -6.22 13.96
N VAL A 32 1.05 -6.57 13.63
CA VAL A 32 1.39 -7.39 12.47
C VAL A 32 1.96 -8.71 12.96
N ILE A 33 1.44 -9.80 12.41
CA ILE A 33 1.89 -11.16 12.66
C ILE A 33 2.65 -11.63 11.43
N GLU A 34 3.95 -11.85 11.58
CA GLU A 34 4.77 -12.46 10.55
C GLU A 34 4.66 -13.99 10.62
N LEU A 35 4.28 -14.59 9.49
CA LEU A 35 4.17 -16.03 9.33
C LEU A 35 5.53 -16.63 8.96
N LYS A 36 5.71 -17.94 9.22
CA LYS A 36 6.97 -18.65 8.98
C LYS A 36 7.39 -18.70 7.51
N ASP A 37 6.45 -18.49 6.59
CA ASP A 37 6.66 -18.43 5.14
C ASP A 37 6.90 -17.00 4.63
N GLY A 38 7.02 -16.02 5.53
CA GLY A 38 7.17 -14.60 5.19
C GLY A 38 5.85 -13.92 4.84
N GLY A 39 4.72 -14.60 5.03
CA GLY A 39 3.40 -13.97 4.94
C GLY A 39 3.19 -12.95 6.06
N ILE A 40 2.43 -11.89 5.76
CA ILE A 40 2.09 -10.85 6.72
C ILE A 40 0.59 -10.90 6.98
N CYS A 41 0.21 -11.08 8.23
CA CYS A 41 -1.18 -11.00 8.68
C CYS A 41 -1.35 -9.88 9.70
N LEU A 42 -2.58 -9.40 9.85
CA LEU A 42 -2.97 -8.56 10.98
C LEU A 42 -3.61 -9.43 12.05
N ASP A 43 -3.43 -9.05 13.32
CA ASP A 43 -4.30 -9.61 14.35
C ASP A 43 -5.75 -9.17 14.16
N LYS A 44 -6.68 -9.87 14.83
CA LYS A 44 -8.11 -9.64 14.66
C LYS A 44 -8.51 -8.18 14.92
N ALA A 45 -8.04 -7.60 16.03
CA ALA A 45 -8.40 -6.24 16.42
C ALA A 45 -7.88 -5.19 15.41
N SER A 46 -6.67 -5.39 14.90
CA SER A 46 -6.05 -4.53 13.89
C SER A 46 -6.75 -4.66 12.54
N ALA A 47 -7.17 -5.87 12.17
CA ALA A 47 -7.94 -6.11 10.96
C ALA A 47 -9.32 -5.45 11.03
N GLU A 48 -10.02 -5.55 12.17
CA GLU A 48 -11.30 -4.88 12.41
C GLU A 48 -11.17 -3.36 12.31
N LYS A 49 -10.18 -2.77 12.99
CA LYS A 49 -9.90 -1.33 12.93
C LYS A 49 -9.61 -0.84 11.51
N LEU A 50 -8.89 -1.64 10.71
CA LEU A 50 -8.62 -1.31 9.32
C LEU A 50 -9.88 -1.43 8.45
N ALA A 51 -10.74 -2.41 8.72
CA ALA A 51 -11.99 -2.60 8.01
C ALA A 51 -12.99 -1.46 8.28
N GLU A 52 -13.10 -1.01 9.53
CA GLU A 52 -13.89 0.16 9.91
C GLU A 52 -13.38 1.43 9.23
N PHE A 53 -12.06 1.67 9.30
CA PHE A 53 -11.46 2.82 8.63
C PHE A 53 -11.69 2.81 7.10
N LYS A 54 -11.63 1.64 6.47
CA LYS A 54 -11.97 1.48 5.05
C LYS A 54 -13.43 1.85 4.79
N ALA A 55 -14.36 1.36 5.59
CA ALA A 55 -15.79 1.65 5.44
C ALA A 55 -16.07 3.16 5.56
N ASP A 56 -15.42 3.83 6.53
CA ASP A 56 -15.53 5.28 6.69
C ASP A 56 -15.03 6.06 5.47
N LEU A 57 -13.94 5.62 4.85
CA LEU A 57 -13.41 6.22 3.62
C LEU A 57 -14.30 6.00 2.40
N GLU A 58 -14.93 4.82 2.28
CA GLU A 58 -15.82 4.49 1.18
C GLU A 58 -17.20 5.15 1.31
N ALA A 59 -17.56 5.65 2.50
CA ALA A 59 -18.81 6.36 2.76
C ALA A 59 -18.77 7.86 2.42
N ILE A 60 -17.60 8.39 2.04
CA ILE A 60 -17.37 9.80 1.64
C ILE A 60 -17.41 9.92 0.11
#